data_AF-A0A5E4N930-F1
#
_entry.id   AF-A0A5E4N930-F1
#
_cell.length_a   1.000
_cell.length_b   1.000
_cell.length_c   1.000
_cell.angle_alpha   90.00
_cell.angle_beta   90.00
_cell.angle_gamma   90.00
#
_symmetry.space_group_name_H-M   'P 1'
#
loop_
_entity.id
_entity.type
_entity.pdbx_description
1 polymer ?
#
loop_
_entity_poly.entity_id
_entity_poly.type
_entity_poly.pdbx_seq_one_letter_code
_entity_poly.pdbx_strand_id
1 'polypeptide(L)'
;MVELILKIFNSLNLDPKKCVGNSTDRAANMQGEYRGFSAQLMFGHFKNPVPGLFVELITTLIEIKNNPSTTADARFKAIGLIEGLCKYETVLIAQIYLQIFQKTTSLSKYLLGHGINMMTSYQMVQVTLEELKLNARDFSSIKEAADNFVAWANNK
;
A
#
# COMPACT_ATOMS: atom_id res chain seq x y z
N MET A 1 -30.03 18.92 -11.64
CA MET A 1 -28.96 18.10 -11.01
C MET A 1 -29.24 16.60 -11.14
N VAL A 2 -30.38 16.10 -10.65
CA VAL A 2 -30.78 14.68 -10.78
C VAL A 2 -30.84 14.20 -12.23
N GLU A 3 -31.40 15.00 -13.15
CA GLU A 3 -31.45 14.64 -14.58
C GLU A 3 -30.07 14.52 -15.25
N LEU A 4 -29.11 15.33 -14.81
CA LEU A 4 -27.74 15.27 -15.34
C LEU A 4 -27.06 13.98 -14.88
N ILE A 5 -27.26 13.60 -13.62
CA ILE A 5 -26.76 12.35 -13.05
C ILE A 5 -27.36 11.14 -13.78
N LEU A 6 -28.67 11.15 -14.03
CA LEU A 6 -29.34 10.08 -14.79
C LEU A 6 -28.83 9.96 -16.23
N LYS A 7 -28.55 11.09 -16.90
CA LYS A 7 -27.93 11.07 -18.24
C LYS A 7 -26.54 10.43 -18.23
N ILE A 8 -25.71 10.74 -17.23
CA ILE A 8 -24.37 10.16 -17.08
C ILE A 8 -24.48 8.65 -16.81
N PHE A 9 -25.36 8.24 -15.91
CA PHE A 9 -25.58 6.83 -15.58
C PHE A 9 -26.00 6.02 -16.80
N ASN A 10 -26.93 6.56 -17.60
CA ASN A 10 -27.36 5.95 -18.85
C ASN A 10 -26.21 5.87 -19.87
N SER A 11 -25.36 6.89 -19.97
CA SER A 11 -24.20 6.86 -20.88
C SER A 11 -23.14 5.82 -20.49
N LEU A 12 -23.05 5.49 -19.20
CA LEU A 12 -22.14 4.48 -18.65
C LEU A 12 -22.80 3.09 -18.50
N ASN A 13 -24.05 2.93 -18.94
CA ASN A 13 -24.87 1.72 -18.79
C ASN A 13 -24.99 1.25 -17.32
N LEU A 14 -25.05 2.21 -16.38
CA LEU A 14 -25.18 1.99 -14.94
C LEU A 14 -26.64 2.17 -14.53
N ASP A 15 -27.23 1.14 -13.91
CA ASP A 15 -28.59 1.21 -13.36
C ASP A 15 -28.57 1.88 -11.96
N PRO A 16 -29.19 3.06 -11.79
CA PRO A 16 -29.22 3.75 -10.49
C PRO A 16 -29.85 2.91 -9.38
N LYS A 17 -30.78 2.00 -9.71
CA LYS A 17 -31.44 1.13 -8.72
C LYS A 17 -30.53 0.01 -8.23
N LYS A 18 -29.44 -0.28 -8.96
CA LYS A 18 -28.39 -1.24 -8.57
C LYS A 18 -27.23 -0.57 -7.85
N CYS A 19 -27.18 0.76 -7.81
CA CYS A 19 -26.23 1.52 -6.99
C CYS A 19 -26.66 1.48 -5.52
N VAL A 20 -26.53 0.30 -4.92
CA VAL A 20 -26.71 0.12 -3.48
C VAL A 20 -25.44 0.62 -2.80
N GLY A 21 -25.57 1.59 -1.89
CA GLY A 21 -24.48 1.99 -1.00
C GLY A 21 -24.22 0.91 0.04
N ASN A 22 -23.65 -0.22 -0.38
CA ASN A 22 -23.06 -1.18 0.55
C ASN A 22 -21.56 -0.87 0.64
N SER A 23 -21.19 -0.12 1.67
CA SER A 23 -19.80 0.25 1.95
C SER A 23 -18.91 -0.94 2.33
N THR A 24 -19.41 -2.17 2.48
CA THR A 24 -18.62 -3.30 2.99
C THR A 24 -19.19 -4.67 2.63
N ASP A 25 -18.45 -5.51 1.89
CA ASP A 25 -18.65 -6.98 1.98
C ASP A 25 -17.44 -7.82 1.51
N ARG A 26 -16.66 -7.42 0.49
CA ARG A 26 -15.54 -8.29 0.03
C ARG A 26 -14.15 -7.69 -0.12
N ALA A 27 -14.01 -6.38 -0.34
CA ALA A 27 -12.69 -5.71 -0.27
C ALA A 27 -12.46 -4.99 1.07
N ALA A 28 -13.53 -4.64 1.78
CA ALA A 28 -13.48 -3.94 3.06
C ALA A 28 -13.31 -4.86 4.28
N ASN A 29 -13.32 -6.19 4.10
CA ASN A 29 -13.13 -7.15 5.20
C ASN A 29 -11.64 -7.40 5.54
N MET A 30 -10.77 -6.45 5.23
CA MET A 30 -9.55 -6.21 6.02
C MET A 30 -9.79 -5.00 6.92
N GLN A 31 -10.80 -5.13 7.79
CA GLN A 31 -11.18 -4.28 8.93
C GLN A 31 -10.87 -2.78 8.79
N GLY A 32 -11.91 -2.05 8.38
CA GLY A 32 -11.95 -0.60 8.30
C GLY A 32 -11.63 0.09 9.62
N GLU A 33 -10.41 0.59 9.72
CA GLU A 33 -10.01 1.93 10.15
C GLU A 33 -8.50 1.99 9.89
N TYR A 34 -8.07 2.77 8.89
CA TYR A 34 -6.64 3.07 8.61
C TYR A 34 -5.68 1.97 8.13
N ARG A 35 -6.11 0.97 7.34
CA ARG A 35 -5.15 -0.09 6.91
C ARG A 35 -4.27 0.17 5.68
N GLY A 36 -4.64 1.06 4.77
CA GLY A 36 -3.70 1.56 3.74
C GLY A 36 -2.58 2.42 4.34
N PHE A 37 -2.93 3.17 5.38
CA PHE A 37 -1.98 3.92 6.21
C PHE A 37 -1.08 2.99 7.03
N SER A 38 -1.58 1.87 7.56
CA SER A 38 -0.72 0.90 8.27
C SER A 38 0.31 0.22 7.36
N ALA A 39 0.02 0.01 6.07
CA ALA A 39 1.01 -0.51 5.12
C ALA A 39 2.12 0.51 4.79
N GLN A 40 1.76 1.79 4.64
CA GLN A 40 2.73 2.90 4.54
C GLN A 40 3.51 3.12 5.83
N LEU A 41 2.87 3.01 7.00
CA LEU A 41 3.56 3.07 8.29
C LEU A 41 4.54 1.92 8.46
N MET A 42 4.14 0.71 8.04
CA MET A 42 5.01 -0.47 8.08
C MET A 42 6.19 -0.31 7.13
N PHE A 43 5.97 -0.15 5.82
CA PHE A 43 7.07 -0.22 4.84
C PHE A 43 7.62 1.15 4.39
N GLY A 44 7.08 2.26 4.89
CA GLY A 44 7.47 3.61 4.50
C GLY A 44 6.76 4.09 3.23
N HIS A 45 7.46 4.91 2.44
CA HIS A 45 6.98 5.39 1.15
C HIS A 45 7.65 4.61 0.01
N PHE A 46 6.98 4.53 -1.14
CA PHE A 46 7.61 4.02 -2.36
C PHE A 46 8.91 4.79 -2.63
N LYS A 47 9.99 4.06 -2.96
CA LYS A 47 11.36 4.57 -3.11
C LYS A 47 12.02 5.18 -1.86
N ASN A 48 11.31 5.31 -0.74
CA ASN A 48 11.87 5.85 0.48
C ASN A 48 11.45 5.03 1.71
N PRO A 49 12.29 4.06 2.14
CA PRO A 49 11.96 3.19 3.26
C PRO A 49 12.06 3.89 4.63
N VAL A 50 12.60 5.11 4.70
CA VAL A 50 12.68 5.90 5.94
C VAL A 50 11.57 6.96 5.92
N PRO A 51 10.73 7.10 6.97
CA PRO A 51 10.78 6.45 8.28
C PRO A 51 9.73 5.33 8.42
N GLY A 52 9.92 4.19 7.76
CA GLY A 52 9.04 3.03 7.92
C GLY A 52 9.40 2.19 9.15
N LEU A 53 8.39 1.72 9.90
CA LEU A 53 8.55 0.78 11.02
C LEU A 53 9.30 -0.50 10.64
N PHE A 54 9.29 -0.87 9.37
CA PHE A 54 10.02 -2.01 8.82
C PHE A 54 11.53 -1.81 8.92
N VAL A 55 12.04 -0.60 8.66
CA VAL A 55 13.46 -0.28 8.83
C VAL A 55 13.88 -0.36 10.30
N GLU A 56 13.01 0.08 11.20
CA GLU A 56 13.23 0.02 12.65
C GLU A 56 13.19 -1.43 13.16
N LEU A 57 12.24 -2.25 12.68
CA LEU A 57 12.16 -3.68 12.96
C LEU A 57 13.44 -4.40 12.52
N ILE A 58 13.90 -4.17 11.28
CA ILE A 58 15.13 -4.79 10.77
C ILE A 58 16.34 -4.34 11.59
N THR A 59 16.44 -3.05 11.94
CA THR A 59 17.54 -2.55 12.78
C THR A 59 17.52 -3.21 14.16
N THR A 60 16.34 -3.34 14.79
CA THR A 60 16.18 -4.02 16.09
C THR A 60 16.58 -5.49 16.00
N LEU A 61 16.22 -6.20 14.91
CA LEU A 61 16.62 -7.60 14.71
C LEU A 61 18.15 -7.73 14.52
N ILE A 62 18.79 -6.78 13.84
CA ILE A 62 20.25 -6.72 13.69
C ILE A 62 20.93 -6.49 15.04
N GLU A 63 20.39 -5.60 15.87
CA GLU A 63 20.87 -5.39 17.24
C GLU A 63 20.74 -6.65 18.10
N ILE A 64 19.61 -7.36 18.02
CA ILE A 64 19.40 -8.63 18.72
C ILE A 64 20.41 -9.68 18.26
N LYS A 65 20.63 -9.80 16.94
CA LYS A 65 21.61 -10.72 16.32
C LYS A 65 23.02 -10.46 16.83
N ASN A 66 23.43 -9.19 16.91
CA ASN A 66 24.80 -8.80 17.25
C ASN A 66 25.06 -8.70 18.75
N ASN A 67 24.02 -8.64 19.59
CA ASN A 67 24.18 -8.51 21.03
C ASN A 67 24.62 -9.85 21.67
N PRO A 68 25.82 -9.92 22.29
CA PRO A 68 26.31 -11.14 22.93
C PRO A 68 25.54 -11.52 24.21
N SER A 69 24.79 -10.59 24.83
CA SER A 69 23.96 -10.88 26.01
C SER A 69 22.65 -11.59 25.67
N THR A 70 22.26 -11.61 24.39
CA THR A 70 21.03 -12.26 23.92
C THR A 70 21.23 -13.77 23.82
N THR A 71 20.19 -14.56 24.12
CA THR A 71 20.25 -16.03 24.03
C THR A 71 20.59 -16.47 22.60
N ALA A 72 21.34 -17.57 22.48
CA ALA A 72 21.72 -18.12 21.18
C ALA A 72 20.48 -18.46 20.31
N ASP A 73 19.41 -18.95 20.93
CA ASP A 73 18.11 -19.20 20.26
C ASP A 73 17.48 -17.91 19.71
N ALA A 74 17.45 -16.83 20.50
CA ALA A 74 16.89 -15.56 20.04
C ALA A 74 17.71 -14.96 18.88
N ARG A 75 19.05 -15.10 18.92
CA ARG A 75 19.92 -14.67 17.80
C ARG A 75 19.67 -15.49 16.53
N PHE A 76 19.53 -16.81 16.66
CA PHE A 76 19.22 -17.69 15.54
C PHE A 76 17.86 -17.36 14.90
N LYS A 77 16.83 -17.11 15.74
CA LYS A 77 15.52 -16.65 15.27
C LYS A 77 15.60 -15.29 14.58
N ALA A 78 16.37 -14.34 15.12
CA ALA A 78 16.55 -13.03 14.50
C ALA A 78 17.22 -13.15 13.12
N ILE A 79 18.23 -14.01 12.96
CA ILE A 79 18.85 -14.29 11.66
C ILE A 79 17.82 -14.84 10.67
N GLY A 80 17.06 -15.88 11.05
CA GLY A 80 16.04 -16.45 10.18
C GLY A 80 14.93 -15.46 9.78
N LEU A 81 14.56 -14.56 10.69
CA LEU A 81 13.60 -13.49 10.40
C LEU A 81 14.18 -12.44 9.44
N ILE A 82 15.43 -12.01 9.62
CA ILE A 82 16.10 -11.09 8.69
C ILE A 82 16.19 -11.73 7.30
N GLU A 83 16.63 -12.98 7.21
CA GLU A 83 16.74 -13.71 5.95
C GLU A 83 15.38 -13.86 5.26
N GLY A 84 14.30 -14.07 6.03
CA GLY A 84 12.94 -14.16 5.52
C GLY A 84 12.36 -12.83 5.03
N LEU A 85 12.54 -11.76 5.81
CA LEU A 85 11.96 -10.44 5.54
C LEU A 85 12.72 -9.68 4.44
N CYS A 86 14.04 -9.90 4.33
CA CYS A 86 14.88 -9.28 3.31
C CYS A 86 15.01 -10.10 2.02
N LYS A 87 14.21 -11.16 1.85
CA LYS A 87 14.13 -11.86 0.55
C LYS A 87 13.73 -10.88 -0.54
N TYR A 88 14.43 -10.93 -1.67
CA TYR A 88 14.19 -10.04 -2.81
C TYR A 88 12.71 -10.05 -3.24
N GLU A 89 12.11 -11.23 -3.30
CA GLU A 89 10.69 -11.41 -3.65
C GLU A 89 9.76 -10.66 -2.68
N THR A 90 10.02 -10.74 -1.37
CA THR A 90 9.25 -10.05 -0.34
C THR A 90 9.39 -8.53 -0.47
N VAL A 91 10.61 -8.03 -0.67
CA VAL A 91 10.89 -6.60 -0.86
C VAL A 91 10.23 -6.09 -2.15
N LEU A 92 10.32 -6.84 -3.24
CA LEU A 92 9.72 -6.48 -4.52
C LEU A 92 8.20 -6.39 -4.41
N ILE A 93 7.56 -7.38 -3.81
CA ILE A 93 6.11 -7.38 -3.56
C ILE A 93 5.72 -6.19 -2.69
N ALA A 94 6.49 -5.87 -1.65
CA ALA A 94 6.24 -4.72 -0.80
C ALA A 94 6.30 -3.40 -1.58
N GLN A 95 7.27 -3.21 -2.48
CA GLN A 95 7.37 -2.02 -3.33
C GLN A 95 6.19 -1.88 -4.29
N ILE A 96 5.69 -2.98 -4.86
CA ILE A 96 4.47 -2.98 -5.69
C ILE A 96 3.27 -2.49 -4.88
N TYR A 97 3.05 -3.04 -3.69
CA TYR A 97 1.94 -2.63 -2.82
C TYR A 97 2.06 -1.16 -2.39
N LEU A 98 3.27 -0.69 -2.05
CA LEU A 98 3.50 0.70 -1.67
C LEU A 98 3.13 1.67 -2.80
N GLN A 99 3.48 1.35 -4.05
CA GLN A 99 3.13 2.18 -5.21
C GLN A 99 1.61 2.24 -5.42
N ILE A 100 0.90 1.12 -5.26
CA ILE A 100 -0.58 1.06 -5.36
C ILE A 100 -1.21 1.87 -4.22
N PHE A 101 -0.73 1.71 -2.99
CA PHE A 101 -1.29 2.40 -1.84
C PHE A 101 -1.05 3.91 -1.88
N GLN A 102 0.09 4.37 -2.39
CA GLN A 102 0.31 5.81 -2.59
C GLN A 102 -0.75 6.46 -3.47
N LYS A 103 -1.21 5.78 -4.52
CA LYS A 103 -2.24 6.30 -5.43
C LYS A 103 -3.66 6.12 -4.87
N THR A 104 -3.93 5.00 -4.22
CA THR A 104 -5.30 4.67 -3.77
C THR A 104 -5.67 5.24 -2.40
N THR A 105 -4.71 5.66 -1.57
CA THR A 105 -4.99 6.11 -0.20
C THR A 105 -5.85 7.37 -0.14
N SER A 106 -5.56 8.39 -0.95
CA SER A 106 -6.33 9.64 -0.98
C SER A 106 -7.76 9.41 -1.46
N LEU A 107 -7.92 8.60 -2.51
CA LEU A 107 -9.22 8.16 -3.02
C LEU A 107 -10.01 7.41 -1.95
N SER A 108 -9.39 6.41 -1.30
CA SER A 108 -10.04 5.63 -0.25
C SER A 108 -10.50 6.52 0.92
N LYS A 109 -9.65 7.43 1.39
CA LYS A 109 -10.02 8.38 2.47
C LYS A 109 -11.21 9.26 2.06
N TYR A 110 -11.22 9.76 0.83
CA TYR A 110 -12.31 10.60 0.33
C TYR A 110 -13.62 9.82 0.20
N LEU A 111 -13.58 8.61 -0.37
CA LEU A 111 -14.76 7.75 -0.55
C LEU A 111 -15.34 7.19 0.77
N LEU A 112 -14.54 7.15 1.83
CA LEU A 112 -14.99 6.76 3.17
C LEU A 112 -15.49 7.95 4.01
N GLY A 113 -15.34 9.19 3.51
CA GLY A 113 -15.79 10.39 4.20
C GLY A 113 -17.31 10.54 4.27
N HIS A 114 -17.78 11.54 5.00
CA HIS A 114 -19.19 11.92 5.03
C HIS A 114 -19.43 13.14 4.12
N GLY A 115 -20.61 13.23 3.49
CA GLY A 115 -20.96 14.35 2.61
C GLY A 115 -20.20 14.36 1.26
N ILE A 116 -19.92 13.17 0.71
CA ILE A 116 -19.11 13.00 -0.49
C ILE A 116 -19.81 13.60 -1.74
N ASN A 117 -19.09 14.41 -2.50
CA ASN A 117 -19.53 14.85 -3.82
C ASN A 117 -19.32 13.74 -4.85
N MET A 118 -20.42 13.26 -5.44
CA MET A 118 -20.42 12.16 -6.41
C MET A 118 -19.63 12.49 -7.69
N MET A 119 -19.68 13.74 -8.16
CA MET A 119 -18.97 14.15 -9.36
C MET A 119 -17.45 14.14 -9.12
N THR A 120 -17.03 14.68 -7.97
CA THR A 120 -15.63 14.63 -7.52
C THR A 120 -15.17 13.19 -7.31
N SER A 121 -16.02 12.34 -6.74
CA SER A 121 -15.71 10.91 -6.54
C SER A 121 -15.40 10.21 -7.86
N TYR A 122 -16.25 10.42 -8.86
CA TYR A 122 -16.05 9.86 -10.18
C TYR A 122 -14.74 10.35 -10.80
N GLN A 123 -14.46 11.66 -10.73
CA GLN A 123 -13.22 12.23 -11.24
C GLN A 123 -11.99 11.62 -10.54
N MET A 124 -12.01 11.50 -9.21
CA MET A 124 -10.91 10.91 -8.46
C MET A 124 -10.70 9.44 -8.82
N VAL A 125 -11.78 8.67 -9.04
CA VAL A 125 -11.69 7.27 -9.53
C VAL A 125 -11.04 7.22 -10.91
N GLN A 126 -11.47 8.06 -11.86
CA GLN A 126 -10.91 8.09 -13.20
C GLN A 126 -9.41 8.46 -13.18
N VAL A 127 -9.04 9.49 -12.43
CA VAL A 127 -7.63 9.92 -12.28
C VAL A 127 -6.79 8.78 -11.69
N THR A 128 -7.23 8.19 -10.58
CA THR A 128 -6.50 7.09 -9.92
C THR A 128 -6.34 5.89 -10.87
N LEU A 129 -7.38 5.57 -11.67
CA LEU A 129 -7.33 4.49 -12.64
C LEU A 129 -6.28 4.73 -13.72
N GLU A 130 -6.21 5.93 -14.28
CA GLU A 130 -5.19 6.26 -15.30
C GLU A 130 -3.78 6.25 -14.71
N GLU A 131 -3.58 6.76 -13.48
CA GLU A 131 -2.30 6.68 -12.79
C GLU A 131 -1.85 5.23 -12.55
N LEU A 132 -2.76 4.34 -12.15
CA LEU A 132 -2.46 2.92 -11.96
C LEU A 132 -2.10 2.22 -13.26
N LYS A 133 -2.78 2.54 -14.38
CA LYS A 133 -2.43 2.00 -15.70
C LYS A 133 -1.03 2.42 -16.15
N LEU A 134 -0.63 3.65 -15.87
CA LEU A 134 0.72 4.15 -16.15
C LEU A 134 1.75 3.40 -15.30
N ASN A 135 1.51 3.29 -13.98
CA ASN A 135 2.40 2.60 -13.05
C ASN A 135 2.56 1.11 -13.38
N ALA A 136 1.50 0.44 -13.84
CA ALA A 136 1.55 -0.97 -14.22
C ALA A 136 2.55 -1.27 -15.38
N ARG A 137 2.92 -0.25 -16.16
CA ARG A 137 3.91 -0.35 -17.24
C ARG A 137 5.33 -0.03 -16.77
N ASP A 138 5.47 0.58 -15.61
CA ASP A 138 6.74 1.06 -15.06
C ASP A 138 7.31 0.08 -14.03
N PHE A 139 7.66 -1.12 -14.50
CA PHE A 139 8.31 -2.11 -13.63
C PHE A 139 9.75 -1.74 -13.29
N SER A 140 10.43 -0.94 -14.13
CA SER A 140 11.83 -0.58 -13.91
C SER A 140 12.01 0.24 -12.63
N SER A 141 11.09 1.17 -12.35
CA SER A 141 11.15 1.99 -11.13
C SER A 141 10.88 1.17 -9.86
N ILE A 142 10.04 0.13 -9.95
CA ILE A 142 9.77 -0.81 -8.86
C ILE A 142 11.02 -1.65 -8.58
N LYS A 143 11.65 -2.17 -9.63
CA LYS A 143 12.89 -2.94 -9.52
C LYS A 143 14.00 -2.10 -8.91
N GLU A 144 14.19 -0.87 -9.40
CA GLU A 144 15.16 0.08 -8.85
C GLU A 144 14.92 0.34 -7.35
N ALA A 145 13.66 0.53 -6.94
CA ALA A 145 13.30 0.74 -5.54
C ALA A 145 13.65 -0.49 -4.67
N ALA A 146 13.40 -1.70 -5.17
CA ALA A 146 13.75 -2.93 -4.49
C ALA A 146 15.28 -3.13 -4.39
N ASP A 147 16.01 -2.88 -5.48
CA ASP A 147 17.47 -2.98 -5.53
C ASP A 147 18.12 -2.02 -4.52
N ASN A 148 17.64 -0.78 -4.46
CA ASN A 148 18.11 0.22 -3.48
C ASN A 148 17.85 -0.21 -2.03
N PHE A 149 16.68 -0.81 -1.76
CA PHE A 149 16.35 -1.32 -0.44
C PHE A 149 17.27 -2.48 -0.03
N VAL A 150 17.51 -3.43 -0.93
CA VAL A 150 18.39 -4.57 -0.65
C VAL A 150 19.84 -4.11 -0.48
N ALA A 151 20.31 -3.17 -1.29
CA ALA A 151 21.63 -2.56 -1.11
C ALA A 151 21.74 -1.90 0.27
N TRP A 152 20.72 -1.17 0.72
CA TRP A 152 20.68 -0.60 2.07
C TRP A 152 20.71 -1.69 3.16
N ALA A 153 19.89 -2.74 3.03
CA ALA A 153 19.77 -3.80 4.02
C ALA A 153 21.07 -4.62 4.16
N ASN A 154 21.81 -4.81 3.07
CA ASN A 154 23.09 -5.52 3.08
C ASN A 154 24.26 -4.69 3.63
N ASN A 155 24.14 -3.36 3.65
CA ASN A 155 25.16 -2.44 4.16
C ASN A 155 25.02 -2.15 5.67
N LYS A 156 24.11 -2.86 6.35
CA LYS A 156 23.75 -2.71 7.77
C LYS A 156 24.17 -3.94 8.57
#